data_AF-A0A965CCG3-F1
#
_entry.id   AF-A0A965CCG3-F1
#
_cell.length_a   1.000
_cell.length_b   1.000
_cell.length_c   1.000
_cell.angle_alpha   90.00
_cell.angle_beta   90.00
_cell.angle_gamma   90.00
#
_symmetry.space_group_name_H-M   'P 1'
#
loop_
_entity.id
_entity.type
_entity.pdbx_description
1 polymer ?
#
loop_
_entity_poly.entity_id
_entity_poly.type
_entity_poly.pdbx_seq_one_letter_code
_entity_poly.pdbx_strand_id
1 'polypeptide(L)'
;MREALPRMSTKEELAVKARTIKLLSDLSGKPIEPQEHHKEQARQEVAQVIENQPVNLSHYPNETIAYLAGMVAQYDAMVVGELAELKLFVVNKLLEDTGHKDAKIRIQALRALGEIDGVDAFKRRTEITVQHRSTEEIERALLEKLDKLAIDVDVVEIENTVEVQTSLGTDNADTTEDPDT
;
A
#
# COMPACT_ATOMS: atom_id res chain seq x y z
N MET A 1 -32.44 -2.12 -8.31
CA MET A 1 -31.90 -0.74 -8.41
C MET A 1 -30.50 -0.54 -7.82
N ARG A 2 -29.93 -1.49 -7.05
CA ARG A 2 -28.54 -1.37 -6.53
C ARG A 2 -27.44 -1.74 -7.53
N GLU A 3 -27.81 -2.20 -8.71
CA GLU A 3 -26.92 -2.92 -9.64
C GLU A 3 -26.45 -2.08 -10.84
N ALA A 4 -26.85 -0.80 -10.93
CA ALA A 4 -26.59 0.05 -12.10
C ALA A 4 -25.62 1.23 -11.83
N LEU A 5 -25.09 1.36 -10.61
CA LEU A 5 -24.11 2.39 -10.28
C LEU A 5 -22.72 1.75 -10.11
N PRO A 6 -21.65 2.38 -10.63
CA PRO A 6 -20.29 1.91 -10.38
C PRO A 6 -20.01 1.88 -8.87
N ARG A 7 -19.22 0.90 -8.42
CA ARG A 7 -18.75 0.85 -7.02
C ARG A 7 -17.83 2.05 -6.79
N MET A 8 -18.36 3.07 -6.12
CA MET A 8 -17.60 4.26 -5.72
C MET A 8 -16.95 4.04 -4.35
N SER A 9 -15.78 4.65 -4.15
CA SER A 9 -15.10 4.72 -2.85
C SER A 9 -15.88 5.58 -1.86
N THR A 10 -15.61 5.42 -0.55
CA THR A 10 -16.23 6.24 0.51
C THR A 10 -16.01 7.74 0.28
N LYS A 11 -14.82 8.14 -0.20
CA LYS A 11 -14.49 9.54 -0.52
C LYS A 11 -15.31 10.07 -1.70
N GLU A 12 -15.45 9.28 -2.76
CA GLU A 12 -16.24 9.66 -3.93
C GLU A 12 -17.73 9.78 -3.58
N GLU A 13 -18.25 8.85 -2.78
CA GLU A 13 -19.64 8.93 -2.27
C GLU A 13 -19.86 10.19 -1.44
N LEU A 14 -18.93 10.50 -0.51
CA LEU A 14 -18.96 11.72 0.29
C LEU A 14 -18.95 12.97 -0.59
N ALA A 15 -18.09 13.02 -1.60
CA ALA A 15 -17.99 14.15 -2.51
C ALA A 15 -19.28 14.36 -3.32
N VAL A 16 -19.88 13.29 -3.84
CA VAL A 16 -21.15 13.35 -4.57
C VAL A 16 -22.29 13.82 -3.66
N LYS A 17 -22.39 13.26 -2.45
CA LYS A 17 -23.40 13.67 -1.46
C LYS A 17 -23.23 15.15 -1.08
N ALA A 18 -22.02 15.59 -0.77
CA ALA A 18 -21.75 16.97 -0.39
C ALA A 18 -22.09 17.96 -1.51
N ARG A 19 -21.75 17.65 -2.77
CA ARG A 19 -22.15 18.47 -3.94
C ARG A 19 -23.66 18.54 -4.10
N THR A 20 -24.35 17.41 -3.90
CA THR A 20 -25.81 17.35 -3.98
C THR A 20 -26.45 18.16 -2.87
N ILE A 21 -25.96 18.02 -1.63
CA ILE A 21 -26.43 18.77 -0.46
C ILE A 21 -26.23 20.28 -0.68
N LYS A 22 -25.05 20.68 -1.17
CA LYS A 22 -24.76 22.08 -1.52
C LYS A 22 -25.72 22.60 -2.59
N LEU A 23 -25.93 21.84 -3.68
CA LEU A 23 -26.86 22.22 -4.74
C LEU A 23 -28.29 22.40 -4.20
N LEU A 24 -28.77 21.49 -3.34
CA LEU A 24 -30.08 21.59 -2.72
C LEU A 24 -30.18 22.79 -1.78
N SER A 25 -29.12 23.09 -1.02
CA SER A 25 -29.03 24.30 -0.19
C SER A 25 -29.11 25.57 -1.04
N ASP A 26 -28.33 25.65 -2.12
CA ASP A 26 -28.30 26.80 -3.03
C ASP A 26 -29.67 27.04 -3.70
N LEU A 27 -30.38 25.96 -4.07
CA LEU A 27 -31.71 26.03 -4.67
C LEU A 27 -32.82 26.36 -3.66
N SER A 28 -32.73 25.84 -2.44
CA SER A 28 -33.75 26.04 -1.40
C SER A 28 -33.55 27.32 -0.58
N GLY A 29 -32.37 27.94 -0.67
CA GLY A 29 -32.00 29.12 0.11
C GLY A 29 -31.83 28.86 1.61
N LYS A 30 -31.83 27.59 2.05
CA LYS A 30 -31.62 27.20 3.45
C LYS A 30 -30.14 26.93 3.70
N PRO A 31 -29.46 27.73 4.53
CA PRO A 31 -28.04 27.52 4.79
C PRO A 31 -27.80 26.21 5.58
N ILE A 32 -26.71 25.52 5.24
CA ILE A 32 -26.25 24.32 5.94
C ILE A 32 -25.38 24.77 7.10
N GLU A 33 -25.95 24.84 8.30
CA GLU A 33 -25.23 25.23 9.52
C GLU A 33 -25.08 24.01 10.45
N PRO A 34 -23.87 23.42 10.55
CA PRO A 34 -23.63 22.30 11.45
C PRO A 34 -23.62 22.77 12.91
N GLN A 35 -24.51 22.18 13.70
CA GLN A 35 -24.52 22.26 15.16
C GLN A 35 -23.31 21.52 15.75
N GLU A 36 -22.98 21.77 17.03
CA GLU A 36 -21.77 21.23 17.63
C GLU A 36 -21.72 19.68 17.65
N HIS A 37 -22.86 19.03 17.86
CA HIS A 37 -22.96 17.57 17.81
C HIS A 37 -22.70 17.00 16.39
N HIS A 38 -23.08 17.72 15.33
CA HIS A 38 -22.79 17.34 13.95
C HIS A 38 -21.28 17.41 13.66
N LYS A 39 -20.61 18.42 14.21
CA LYS A 39 -19.15 18.57 14.05
C LYS A 39 -18.40 17.45 14.76
N GLU A 40 -18.82 17.10 15.96
CA GLU A 40 -18.19 16.02 16.74
C GLU A 40 -18.32 14.67 16.03
N GLN A 41 -19.51 14.34 15.53
CA GLN A 41 -19.72 13.13 14.73
C GLN A 41 -18.82 13.10 13.49
N ALA A 42 -18.72 14.20 12.77
CA ALA A 42 -17.86 14.27 11.60
C ALA A 42 -16.36 14.09 11.97
N ARG A 43 -15.91 14.63 13.12
CA ARG A 43 -14.52 14.49 13.57
C ARG A 43 -14.14 13.05 13.87
N GLN A 44 -15.08 12.25 14.39
CA GLN A 44 -14.84 10.84 14.69
C GLN A 44 -14.66 10.00 13.42
N GLU A 45 -15.40 10.34 12.36
CA GLU A 45 -15.39 9.59 11.11
C GLU A 45 -14.35 10.08 10.09
N VAL A 46 -13.78 11.28 10.26
CA VAL A 46 -12.88 11.89 9.27
C VAL A 46 -11.66 11.02 8.96
N ALA A 47 -11.06 10.39 9.98
CA ALA A 47 -9.90 9.53 9.82
C ALA A 47 -10.23 8.29 8.97
N GLN A 48 -11.38 7.67 9.25
CA GLN A 48 -11.86 6.50 8.50
C GLN A 48 -12.13 6.83 7.04
N VAL A 49 -12.71 8.01 6.78
CA VAL A 49 -12.95 8.47 5.39
C VAL A 49 -11.64 8.79 4.67
N ILE A 50 -10.66 9.41 5.34
CA ILE A 50 -9.34 9.69 4.78
C ILE A 50 -8.62 8.38 4.40
N GLU A 51 -8.75 7.34 5.22
CA GLU A 51 -8.20 6.00 5.00
C GLU A 51 -9.01 5.15 3.99
N ASN A 52 -10.09 5.69 3.42
CA ASN A 52 -11.02 4.97 2.53
C ASN A 52 -11.70 3.74 3.17
N GLN A 53 -11.84 3.73 4.49
CA GLN A 53 -12.57 2.70 5.22
C GLN A 53 -14.09 2.84 4.93
N PRO A 54 -14.87 1.74 4.89
CA PRO A 54 -16.31 1.82 4.67
C PRO A 54 -17.02 2.52 5.84
N VAL A 55 -17.53 3.72 5.57
CA VAL A 55 -18.35 4.51 6.51
C VAL A 55 -19.78 4.59 5.96
N ASN A 56 -20.77 4.33 6.80
CA ASN A 56 -22.18 4.41 6.39
C ASN A 56 -22.69 5.85 6.36
N LEU A 57 -22.33 6.60 5.32
CA LEU A 57 -22.64 8.02 5.13
C LEU A 57 -24.15 8.35 5.13
N SER A 58 -25.02 7.36 4.93
CA SER A 58 -26.47 7.57 4.89
C SER A 58 -27.15 7.70 6.27
N HIS A 59 -26.45 7.38 7.36
CA HIS A 59 -26.98 7.54 8.72
C HIS A 59 -26.84 8.96 9.28
N TYR A 60 -25.99 9.79 8.66
CA TYR A 60 -25.69 11.12 9.16
C TYR A 60 -26.58 12.17 8.49
N PRO A 61 -26.93 13.26 9.20
CA PRO A 61 -27.67 14.36 8.62
C PRO A 61 -26.82 15.14 7.59
N ASN A 62 -27.50 15.90 6.73
CA ASN A 62 -26.86 16.61 5.62
C ASN A 62 -25.78 17.59 6.10
N GLU A 63 -26.00 18.20 7.26
CA GLU A 63 -25.09 19.13 7.92
C GLU A 63 -23.77 18.45 8.32
N THR A 64 -23.84 17.24 8.90
CA THR A 64 -22.66 16.44 9.25
C THR A 64 -21.88 16.04 8.01
N ILE A 65 -22.58 15.59 6.95
CA ILE A 65 -21.96 15.17 5.69
C ILE A 65 -21.25 16.35 5.01
N ALA A 66 -21.89 17.52 4.95
CA ALA A 66 -21.30 18.71 4.36
C ALA A 66 -20.04 19.16 5.13
N TYR A 67 -20.08 19.13 6.47
CA TYR A 67 -18.93 19.47 7.30
C TYR A 67 -17.80 18.45 7.16
N LEU A 68 -18.11 17.15 7.17
CA LEU A 68 -17.15 16.07 6.94
C LEU A 68 -16.44 16.22 5.59
N ALA A 69 -17.18 16.51 4.51
CA ALA A 69 -16.60 16.73 3.19
C ALA A 69 -15.65 17.94 3.15
N GLY A 70 -16.00 19.02 3.87
CA GLY A 70 -15.12 20.19 4.03
C GLY A 70 -13.81 19.84 4.73
N MET A 71 -13.86 19.05 5.81
CA MET A 71 -12.66 18.61 6.54
C MET A 71 -11.76 17.71 5.68
N VAL A 72 -12.33 16.75 4.97
CA VAL A 72 -11.56 15.86 4.08
C VAL A 72 -10.88 16.67 2.98
N ALA A 73 -11.59 17.62 2.35
CA ALA A 73 -11.00 18.48 1.34
C ALA A 73 -9.88 19.38 1.89
N GLN A 74 -10.02 19.86 3.13
CA GLN A 74 -8.95 20.63 3.80
C GLN A 74 -7.71 19.77 4.06
N TYR A 75 -7.90 18.53 4.50
CA TYR A 75 -6.80 17.59 4.72
C TYR A 75 -6.04 17.30 3.41
N ASP A 76 -6.77 17.00 2.34
CA ASP A 76 -6.16 16.77 1.02
C ASP A 76 -5.35 17.99 0.55
N ALA A 77 -5.84 19.22 0.77
CA ALA A 77 -5.11 20.44 0.44
C ALA A 77 -3.84 20.64 1.30
N MET A 78 -3.90 20.32 2.59
CA MET A 78 -2.72 20.37 3.48
C MET A 78 -1.64 19.38 3.04
N VAL A 79 -2.02 18.14 2.73
CA VAL A 79 -1.08 17.10 2.25
C VAL A 79 -0.41 17.52 0.95
N VAL A 80 -1.15 18.13 0.02
CA VAL A 80 -0.58 18.66 -1.24
C VAL A 80 0.41 19.79 -0.98
N GLY A 81 0.13 20.67 -0.02
CA GLY A 81 1.05 21.73 0.41
C GLY A 81 2.36 21.16 0.96
N GLU A 82 2.27 20.25 1.93
CA GLU A 82 3.43 19.58 2.53
C GLU A 82 4.26 18.82 1.49
N LEU A 83 3.61 18.15 0.53
CA LEU A 83 4.29 17.44 -0.54
C LEU A 83 5.06 18.40 -1.47
N ALA A 84 4.48 19.56 -1.79
CA ALA A 84 5.15 20.58 -2.59
C ALA A 84 6.37 21.16 -1.86
N GLU A 85 6.23 21.43 -0.56
CA GLU A 85 7.34 21.88 0.30
C GLU A 85 8.44 20.82 0.40
N LEU A 86 8.08 19.54 0.58
CA LEU A 86 9.03 18.43 0.60
C LEU A 86 9.78 18.31 -0.74
N LYS A 87 9.07 18.42 -1.87
CA LYS A 87 9.70 18.43 -3.20
C LYS A 87 10.72 19.55 -3.32
N LEU A 88 10.36 20.77 -2.89
CA LEU A 88 11.26 21.92 -2.90
C LEU A 88 12.48 21.70 -2.00
N PHE A 89 12.28 21.15 -0.79
CA PHE A 89 13.36 20.79 0.12
C PHE A 89 14.35 19.81 -0.52
N VAL A 90 13.86 18.74 -1.15
CA VAL A 90 14.70 17.75 -1.84
C VAL A 90 15.48 18.37 -3.01
N VAL A 91 14.83 19.21 -3.82
CA VAL A 91 15.48 19.92 -4.93
C VAL A 91 16.60 20.83 -4.44
N ASN A 92 16.34 21.63 -3.41
CA ASN A 92 17.34 22.50 -2.81
C ASN A 92 18.51 21.68 -2.25
N LYS A 93 18.23 20.54 -1.61
CA LYS A 93 19.28 19.68 -1.06
C LYS A 93 20.16 19.07 -2.15
N LEU A 94 19.57 18.58 -3.24
CA LEU A 94 20.31 18.08 -4.39
C LEU A 94 21.16 19.18 -5.04
N LEU A 95 20.65 20.42 -5.10
CA LEU A 95 21.39 21.56 -5.60
C LEU A 95 22.64 21.84 -4.74
N GLU A 96 22.53 21.78 -3.42
CA GLU A 96 23.70 21.90 -2.53
C GLU A 96 24.73 20.79 -2.80
N ASP A 97 24.28 19.55 -2.99
CA ASP A 97 25.15 18.40 -3.23
C ASP A 97 25.89 18.48 -4.58
N THR A 98 25.41 19.30 -5.53
CA THR A 98 26.17 19.60 -6.77
C THR A 98 27.46 20.38 -6.51
N GLY A 99 27.58 21.05 -5.36
CA GLY A 99 28.80 21.73 -4.91
C GLY A 99 29.80 20.81 -4.19
N HIS A 100 29.49 19.51 -4.03
CA HIS A 100 30.30 18.58 -3.26
C HIS A 100 31.69 18.36 -3.89
N LYS A 101 32.72 18.10 -3.06
CA LYS A 101 34.11 17.92 -3.52
C LYS A 101 34.31 16.68 -4.39
N ASP A 102 33.63 15.59 -4.05
CA ASP A 102 33.65 14.35 -4.84
C ASP A 102 32.79 14.46 -6.11
N ALA A 103 33.40 14.19 -7.27
CA ALA A 103 32.74 14.20 -8.57
C ALA A 103 31.62 13.16 -8.69
N LYS A 104 31.73 12.02 -8.01
CA LYS A 104 30.68 10.99 -8.06
C LYS A 104 29.36 11.49 -7.48
N ILE A 105 29.44 12.14 -6.32
CA ILE A 105 28.28 12.73 -5.64
C ILE A 105 27.67 13.84 -6.49
N ARG A 106 28.49 14.72 -7.09
CA ARG A 106 27.99 15.77 -7.99
C ARG A 106 27.22 15.22 -9.18
N ILE A 107 27.75 14.20 -9.84
CA ILE A 107 27.11 13.58 -11.01
C ILE A 107 25.81 12.89 -10.61
N GLN A 108 25.78 12.21 -9.46
CA GLN A 108 24.56 11.59 -8.94
C GLN A 108 23.49 12.64 -8.61
N ALA A 109 23.87 13.74 -7.96
CA ALA A 109 22.95 14.84 -7.64
C ALA A 109 22.40 15.51 -8.91
N LEU A 110 23.25 15.79 -9.91
CA LEU A 110 22.83 16.36 -11.19
C LEU A 110 21.92 15.40 -11.97
N ARG A 111 22.19 14.09 -11.93
CA ARG A 111 21.33 13.09 -12.53
C ARG A 111 19.96 13.05 -11.86
N ALA A 112 19.93 12.97 -10.53
CA ALA A 112 18.69 12.96 -9.76
C ALA A 112 17.87 14.23 -10.03
N LEU A 113 18.52 15.40 -10.07
CA LEU A 113 17.87 16.67 -10.39
C LEU A 113 17.23 16.67 -11.79
N GLY A 114 17.87 16.06 -12.78
CA GLY A 114 17.32 15.93 -14.13
C GLY A 114 16.20 14.88 -14.30
N GLU A 115 16.04 13.97 -13.32
CA GLU A 115 14.95 12.99 -13.25
C GLU A 115 13.72 13.55 -12.50
N ILE A 116 13.84 14.70 -11.83
CA ILE A 116 12.72 15.35 -11.14
C ILE A 116 11.78 16.02 -12.15
N ASP A 117 10.48 15.77 -11.95
CA ASP A 117 9.37 16.37 -12.68
C ASP A 117 9.43 17.90 -12.63
N GLY A 118 9.64 18.52 -13.79
CA GLY A 118 9.80 19.98 -13.98
C GLY A 118 11.13 20.41 -14.60
N VAL A 119 12.19 19.59 -14.48
CA VAL A 119 13.47 19.79 -15.19
C VAL A 119 13.55 18.90 -16.43
N ASP A 120 13.05 17.67 -16.34
CA ASP A 120 12.88 16.70 -17.44
C ASP A 120 14.08 16.58 -18.41
N ALA A 121 15.30 16.75 -17.89
CA ALA A 121 16.52 16.62 -18.68
C ALA A 121 16.76 15.17 -19.15
N PHE A 122 16.20 14.19 -18.43
CA PHE A 122 16.27 12.77 -18.77
C PHE A 122 14.86 12.19 -18.99
N LYS A 123 14.54 11.84 -20.24
CA LYS A 123 13.27 11.18 -20.56
C LYS A 123 13.44 9.66 -20.59
N ARG A 124 12.76 8.95 -19.68
CA ARG A 124 12.70 7.47 -19.71
C ARG A 124 11.49 7.05 -20.54
N ARG A 125 11.70 6.26 -21.59
CA ARG A 125 10.60 5.67 -22.38
C ARG A 125 10.23 4.32 -21.76
N THR A 126 9.01 4.21 -21.26
CA THR A 126 8.42 2.94 -20.82
C THR A 126 7.33 2.55 -21.82
N GLU A 127 7.49 1.40 -22.49
CA GLU A 127 6.47 0.83 -23.36
C GLU A 127 5.71 -0.24 -22.58
N ILE A 128 4.39 -0.05 -22.43
CA ILE A 128 3.53 -1.01 -21.74
C ILE A 128 2.72 -1.76 -22.79
N THR A 129 3.04 -3.03 -23.00
CA THR A 129 2.28 -3.90 -23.91
C THR A 129 1.20 -4.65 -23.11
N VAL A 130 -0.05 -4.19 -23.21
CA VAL A 130 -1.19 -4.86 -22.56
C VAL A 130 -1.71 -5.98 -23.44
N GLN A 131 -1.37 -7.22 -23.10
CA GLN A 131 -1.85 -8.41 -23.81
C GLN A 131 -3.26 -8.78 -23.30
N HIS A 132 -4.29 -8.58 -24.12
CA HIS A 132 -5.64 -9.04 -23.83
C HIS A 132 -5.74 -10.51 -24.23
N ARG A 133 -5.85 -11.40 -23.23
CA ARG A 133 -6.07 -12.84 -23.44
C ARG A 133 -7.45 -13.20 -22.92
N SER A 134 -8.09 -14.18 -23.55
CA SER A 134 -9.35 -14.73 -23.05
C SER A 134 -9.10 -15.50 -21.73
N THR A 135 -10.11 -15.59 -20.86
CA THR A 135 -9.98 -16.27 -19.56
C THR A 135 -9.53 -17.73 -19.72
N GLU A 136 -10.06 -18.42 -20.72
CA GLU A 136 -9.73 -19.83 -21.03
C GLU A 136 -8.26 -20.02 -21.43
N GLU A 137 -7.70 -19.08 -22.20
CA GLU A 137 -6.28 -19.10 -22.57
C GLU A 137 -5.36 -18.84 -21.37
N ILE A 138 -5.79 -18.00 -20.43
CA ILE A 138 -5.04 -17.71 -19.21
C ILE A 138 -4.98 -18.95 -18.31
N GLU A 139 -6.11 -19.63 -18.11
CA GLU A 139 -6.18 -20.86 -17.32
C GLU A 139 -5.29 -21.97 -17.91
N ARG A 140 -5.36 -22.17 -19.24
CA ARG A 140 -4.49 -23.15 -19.91
C ARG A 140 -3.00 -22.81 -19.77
N ALA A 141 -2.64 -21.53 -19.96
CA ALA A 141 -1.26 -21.09 -19.80
C ALA A 141 -0.75 -21.17 -18.35
N LEU A 142 -1.63 -21.02 -17.35
CA LEU A 142 -1.30 -21.20 -15.94
C LEU A 142 -1.10 -22.68 -15.61
N LEU A 143 -1.98 -23.56 -16.08
CA LEU A 143 -1.84 -25.01 -15.92
C LEU A 143 -0.54 -25.52 -16.56
N GLU A 144 -0.24 -25.13 -17.79
CA GLU A 144 1.02 -25.50 -18.44
C GLU A 144 2.27 -25.01 -17.69
N LYS A 145 2.18 -23.85 -17.02
CA LYS A 145 3.28 -23.33 -16.18
C LYS A 145 3.40 -24.07 -14.87
N LEU A 146 2.28 -24.47 -14.26
CA LEU A 146 2.25 -25.28 -13.04
C LEU A 146 2.80 -26.69 -13.31
N ASP A 147 2.41 -27.32 -14.42
CA ASP A 147 2.91 -28.64 -14.80
C ASP A 147 4.43 -28.63 -15.03
N LYS A 148 4.96 -27.56 -15.66
CA LYS A 148 6.42 -27.38 -15.82
C LYS A 148 7.15 -27.18 -14.49
N LEU A 149 6.49 -26.58 -13.50
CA LEU A 149 7.08 -26.36 -12.17
C LEU A 149 6.95 -27.60 -11.27
N ALA A 150 5.92 -28.42 -11.49
CA ALA A 150 5.65 -29.63 -10.70
C ALA A 150 6.59 -30.80 -11.03
N ILE A 151 7.32 -30.74 -12.16
CA ILE A 151 8.21 -31.82 -12.60
C ILE A 151 9.56 -31.83 -11.85
N ASP A 152 9.96 -30.73 -11.18
CA ASP A 152 11.24 -30.67 -10.43
C ASP A 152 11.10 -31.09 -8.95
N VAL A 153 10.44 -32.22 -8.68
CA VAL A 153 10.55 -32.90 -7.38
C VAL A 153 11.14 -34.29 -7.63
N ASP A 154 12.47 -34.35 -7.75
CA ASP A 154 13.20 -35.60 -7.65
C ASP A 154 13.01 -36.16 -6.23
N VAL A 155 12.17 -37.18 -6.12
CA VAL A 155 12.05 -37.99 -4.90
C VAL A 155 13.37 -38.74 -4.71
N VAL A 156 14.23 -38.23 -3.83
CA VAL A 156 15.37 -38.99 -3.33
C VAL A 156 14.81 -40.06 -2.38
N GLU A 157 14.73 -41.30 -2.86
CA GLU A 157 14.48 -42.45 -2.00
C GLU A 157 15.69 -42.65 -1.07
N ILE A 158 15.50 -42.36 0.22
CA ILE A 158 16.50 -42.65 1.25
C ILE A 158 16.25 -44.09 1.72
N GLU A 159 17.04 -45.04 1.22
CA GLU A 159 17.11 -46.39 1.78
C GLU A 159 17.77 -46.35 3.17
N ASN A 160 16.96 -46.28 4.23
CA ASN A 160 17.43 -46.47 5.59
C ASN A 160 17.58 -47.98 5.87
N THR A 161 18.74 -48.56 5.58
CA THR A 161 19.12 -49.87 6.11
C THR A 161 19.62 -49.72 7.54
N VAL A 162 18.79 -50.04 8.52
CA VAL A 162 19.20 -50.18 9.93
C VAL A 162 19.55 -51.65 10.17
N GLU A 163 20.84 -51.97 10.19
CA GLU A 163 21.33 -53.28 10.63
C GLU A 163 21.23 -53.38 12.16
N VAL A 164 20.30 -54.21 12.64
CA VAL A 164 20.13 -54.52 14.06
C VAL A 164 21.21 -55.52 14.46
N GLN A 165 22.27 -55.05 15.12
CA GLN A 165 23.24 -55.91 15.78
C GLN A 165 22.70 -56.35 17.15
N THR A 166 22.25 -57.60 17.23
CA THR A 166 21.99 -58.30 18.49
C THR A 166 23.28 -58.90 19.02
N SER A 167 23.80 -58.39 20.14
CA SER A 167 24.62 -59.20 21.04
C SER A 167 24.46 -58.70 22.47
N LEU A 168 23.75 -59.49 23.26
CA LEU A 168 23.71 -59.39 24.72
C LEU A 168 25.10 -59.64 25.29
N GLY A 169 25.58 -58.73 26.15
CA GLY A 169 26.76 -58.88 26.98
C GLY A 169 26.50 -58.21 28.32
N THR A 170 26.43 -59.03 29.36
CA THR A 170 26.03 -58.69 30.74
C THR A 170 27.03 -57.78 31.45
N ASP A 171 26.48 -56.82 32.19
CA ASP A 171 27.17 -56.02 33.20
C ASP A 171 27.96 -56.89 34.18
N ASN A 172 29.25 -56.60 34.37
CA ASN A 172 29.95 -56.86 35.62
C ASN A 172 30.59 -55.54 36.06
N ALA A 173 30.10 -55.06 37.20
CA ALA A 173 30.67 -53.97 37.96
C ALA A 173 32.00 -54.38 38.61
N ASP A 174 33.01 -53.52 38.54
CA ASP A 174 34.07 -53.38 39.56
C ASP A 174 34.84 -52.09 39.25
N THR A 175 34.54 -50.99 39.95
CA THR A 175 35.21 -50.44 41.16
C THR A 175 36.30 -49.41 40.87
N THR A 176 36.14 -48.26 41.55
CA THR A 176 37.15 -47.30 42.08
C THR A 176 38.02 -46.56 41.05
N GLU A 177 37.86 -45.23 40.87
CA GLU A 177 38.43 -44.13 41.73
C GLU A 177 39.88 -44.48 42.10
N ASP A 178 40.95 -43.82 41.69
CA ASP A 178 41.30 -42.41 41.42
C ASP A 178 42.82 -42.44 41.05
N PRO A 179 43.57 -41.33 40.92
CA PRO A 179 43.51 -40.29 39.91
C PRO A 179 44.89 -40.05 39.23
N ASP A 180 44.86 -39.13 38.28
CA ASP A 180 45.93 -38.36 37.62
C ASP A 180 47.38 -38.42 38.13
N THR A 181 48.29 -38.42 37.14
CA THR A 181 49.63 -37.82 37.25
C THR A 181 49.70 -36.58 36.36
#